data_AF-A0A5C6Z8B6-F1
#
_entry.id   AF-A0A5C6Z8B6-F1
#
_cell.length_a   1.000
_cell.length_b   1.000
_cell.length_c   1.000
_cell.angle_alpha   90.00
_cell.angle_beta   90.00
_cell.angle_gamma   90.00
#
_symmetry.space_group_name_H-M   'P 1'
#
loop_
_entity.id
_entity.type
_entity.pdbx_description
1 polymer ?
#
loop_
_entity_poly.entity_id
_entity_poly.type
_entity_poly.pdbx_seq_one_letter_code
_entity_poly.pdbx_strand_id
1 'polypeptide(L)'
;MTSRSLHRTTLALAMGAALLMVLAACAPIPKLAEPGRPIDGDEAVARLGLEAGPAEALDAQWWKAFRDPQLDALVEQAIANSPTLALA
;
A
#
# COMPACT_ATOMS: atom_id res chain seq x y z
N MET A 1 46.49 31.39 -9.84
CA MET A 1 46.17 29.93 -9.83
C MET A 1 45.26 29.49 -8.68
N THR A 2 44.83 30.39 -7.77
CA THR A 2 44.07 30.10 -6.52
C THR A 2 42.55 29.99 -6.71
N SER A 3 41.96 30.74 -7.65
CA SER A 3 40.50 30.81 -7.85
C SER A 3 39.86 29.46 -8.27
N ARG A 4 40.52 28.67 -9.11
CA ARG A 4 40.00 27.34 -9.53
C ARG A 4 39.95 26.31 -8.41
N SER A 5 40.81 26.44 -7.39
CA SER A 5 40.82 25.53 -6.24
C SER A 5 39.67 25.83 -5.28
N LEU A 6 39.39 27.12 -5.07
CA LEU A 6 38.28 27.63 -4.25
C LEU A 6 36.90 27.26 -4.82
N HIS A 7 36.74 27.23 -6.15
CA HIS A 7 35.48 26.82 -6.79
C HIS A 7 35.23 25.30 -6.72
N ARG A 8 36.28 24.47 -6.65
CA ARG A 8 36.15 23.01 -6.55
C ARG A 8 35.77 22.57 -5.14
N THR A 9 36.30 23.25 -4.12
CA THR A 9 35.96 22.99 -2.72
C THR A 9 34.54 23.43 -2.38
N THR A 10 34.08 24.59 -2.87
CA THR A 10 32.68 25.02 -2.69
C THR A 10 31.68 24.09 -3.38
N LEU A 11 31.99 23.61 -4.58
CA LEU A 11 31.12 22.65 -5.29
C LEU A 11 31.01 21.32 -4.55
N ALA A 12 32.13 20.79 -4.04
CA ALA A 12 32.15 19.55 -3.26
C ALA A 12 31.37 19.67 -1.95
N LEU A 13 31.46 20.82 -1.28
CA LEU A 13 30.72 21.08 -0.05
C LEU A 13 29.22 21.18 -0.30
N ALA A 14 28.81 21.88 -1.36
CA ALA A 14 27.40 21.99 -1.76
C ALA A 14 26.80 20.63 -2.11
N MET A 15 27.57 19.80 -2.83
CA MET A 15 27.14 18.46 -3.22
C MET A 15 27.06 17.51 -2.02
N GLY A 16 27.99 17.61 -1.07
CA GLY A 16 27.93 16.89 0.20
C GLY A 16 26.73 17.30 1.06
N ALA A 17 26.44 18.60 1.15
CA ALA A 17 25.27 19.10 1.86
C ALA A 17 23.95 18.62 1.23
N ALA A 18 23.85 18.64 -0.10
CA ALA A 18 22.67 18.13 -0.81
C ALA A 18 22.46 16.62 -0.57
N LEU A 19 23.55 15.84 -0.60
CA LEU A 19 23.48 14.40 -0.34
C LEU A 19 23.01 14.09 1.08
N LEU A 20 23.53 14.82 2.08
CA LEU A 20 23.07 14.69 3.47
C LEU A 20 21.59 15.05 3.63
N MET A 21 21.10 16.05 2.91
CA MET A 21 19.69 16.45 2.95
C MET A 21 18.77 15.37 2.39
N VAL A 22 19.19 14.68 1.32
CA VAL A 22 18.46 13.54 0.73
C VAL A 22 18.46 12.34 1.67
N LEU A 23 19.61 12.02 2.29
CA LEU A 23 19.71 10.89 3.23
C LEU A 23 18.94 11.12 4.54
N ALA A 24 18.80 12.38 4.97
CA ALA A 24 18.07 12.75 6.18
C ALA A 24 16.56 12.96 5.95
N ALA A 25 16.06 12.76 4.72
CA ALA A 25 14.66 12.99 4.35
C ALA A 25 13.69 11.89 4.86
N CYS A 26 13.85 11.44 6.09
CA CYS A 26 12.88 10.55 6.73
C CYS A 26 11.55 11.31 6.91
N ALA A 27 10.50 10.84 6.22
CA ALA A 27 9.14 11.31 6.47
C ALA A 27 8.63 10.73 7.80
N PRO A 28 8.14 11.56 8.74
CA PRO A 28 7.49 11.03 9.93
C PRO A 28 6.23 10.27 9.52
N ILE A 29 6.04 9.07 10.05
CA ILE A 29 4.78 8.34 9.89
C ILE A 29 3.72 9.11 10.71
N PRO A 30 2.69 9.71 10.07
CA PRO A 30 1.67 10.41 10.82
C PRO A 30 0.94 9.40 11.70
N LYS A 31 0.56 9.83 12.91
CA LYS A 31 -0.34 9.03 13.74
C LYS A 31 -1.63 8.83 12.95
N LEU A 32 -2.03 7.58 12.72
CA LEU A 32 -3.33 7.30 12.13
C LEU A 32 -4.42 7.92 13.01
N ALA A 33 -5.45 8.47 12.37
CA ALA A 33 -6.65 8.89 13.07
C ALA A 33 -7.24 7.71 13.85
N GLU A 34 -8.02 8.04 14.88
CA GLU A 34 -8.74 7.05 15.67
C GLU A 34 -9.54 6.13 14.73
N PRO A 35 -9.55 4.80 14.97
CA PRO A 35 -10.36 3.89 14.17
C PRO A 35 -11.81 4.34 14.09
N GLY A 36 -12.42 4.24 12.92
CA GLY A 36 -13.83 4.56 12.75
C GLY A 36 -14.72 3.72 13.67
N ARG A 37 -15.87 4.29 14.07
CA ARG A 37 -16.88 3.56 14.85
C ARG A 37 -17.43 2.39 14.00
N PRO A 38 -17.56 1.16 14.55
CA PRO A 38 -18.27 0.09 13.88
C PRO A 38 -19.68 0.52 13.52
N ILE A 39 -20.09 0.23 12.29
CA ILE A 39 -21.47 0.43 11.85
C ILE A 39 -22.20 -0.92 11.89
N ASP A 40 -23.45 -0.89 12.31
CA ASP A 40 -24.32 -2.06 12.20
C ASP A 40 -24.65 -2.32 10.72
N GLY A 41 -24.91 -3.58 10.36
CA GLY A 41 -25.24 -3.98 8.99
C GLY A 41 -26.45 -3.24 8.45
N ASP A 42 -27.49 -3.07 9.26
CA ASP A 42 -28.72 -2.37 8.85
C ASP A 42 -28.47 -0.87 8.68
N GLU A 43 -27.64 -0.26 9.55
CA GLU A 43 -27.18 1.12 9.41
C GLU A 43 -26.40 1.31 8.09
N ALA A 44 -25.54 0.35 7.75
CA ALA A 44 -24.74 0.36 6.53
C ALA A 44 -25.63 0.30 5.27
N VAL A 45 -26.58 -0.64 5.24
CA VAL A 45 -27.50 -0.83 4.11
C VAL A 45 -28.29 0.44 3.83
N ALA A 46 -28.87 1.04 4.87
CA ALA A 46 -29.64 2.29 4.73
C ALA A 46 -28.77 3.47 4.24
N ARG A 47 -27.54 3.60 4.76
CA ARG A 47 -26.64 4.70 4.41
C ARG A 47 -26.06 4.58 3.00
N LEU A 48 -25.89 3.36 2.50
CA LEU A 48 -25.30 3.07 1.19
C LEU A 48 -26.35 2.91 0.08
N GLY A 49 -27.64 2.94 0.42
CA GLY A 49 -28.73 2.71 -0.54
C GLY A 49 -28.72 1.28 -1.11
N LEU A 50 -28.25 0.32 -0.31
CA LEU A 50 -28.22 -1.10 -0.69
C LEU A 50 -29.60 -1.72 -0.42
N GLU A 51 -29.92 -2.79 -1.15
CA GLU A 51 -31.08 -3.61 -0.82
C GLU A 51 -30.74 -4.57 0.32
N ALA A 52 -31.60 -4.60 1.35
CA ALA A 52 -31.48 -5.58 2.42
C ALA A 52 -31.89 -6.97 1.90
N GLY A 53 -31.00 -7.94 2.01
CA GLY A 53 -31.25 -9.32 1.60
C GLY A 53 -30.30 -10.28 2.30
N PRO A 54 -30.57 -11.60 2.26
CA PRO A 54 -29.62 -12.59 2.75
C PRO A 54 -28.30 -12.38 2.04
N ALA A 55 -27.22 -12.17 2.82
CA ALA A 55 -25.89 -12.06 2.26
C ALA A 55 -25.57 -13.38 1.54
N GLU A 56 -25.40 -13.31 0.22
CA GLU A 56 -24.90 -14.43 -0.55
C GLU A 56 -23.46 -14.71 -0.12
N ALA A 57 -23.15 -15.99 0.13
CA ALA A 57 -21.78 -16.37 0.42
C ALA A 57 -20.91 -16.06 -0.80
N LEU A 58 -19.80 -15.35 -0.58
CA LEU A 58 -18.80 -15.12 -1.61
C LEU A 58 -18.28 -16.46 -2.12
N ASP A 59 -18.20 -16.59 -3.44
CA ASP A 59 -17.60 -17.76 -4.08
C ASP A 59 -16.14 -17.93 -3.61
N ALA A 60 -15.74 -19.17 -3.32
CA ALA A 60 -14.39 -19.46 -2.87
C ALA A 60 -13.32 -19.04 -3.90
N GLN A 61 -13.69 -19.02 -5.18
CA GLN A 61 -12.91 -18.55 -6.31
C GLN A 61 -13.46 -17.21 -6.86
N TRP A 62 -13.89 -16.30 -5.98
CA TRP A 62 -14.44 -14.98 -6.33
C TRP A 62 -13.63 -14.22 -7.40
N TRP A 63 -12.31 -14.41 -7.45
CA TRP A 63 -11.43 -13.74 -8.41
C TRP A 63 -11.70 -14.17 -9.87
N LYS A 64 -12.33 -15.32 -10.11
CA LYS A 64 -12.70 -15.77 -11.46
C LYS A 64 -13.77 -14.90 -12.10
N ALA A 65 -14.55 -14.15 -11.32
CA ALA A 65 -15.52 -13.19 -11.84
C ALA A 65 -14.87 -12.08 -12.70
N PHE A 66 -13.58 -11.78 -12.47
CA PHE A 66 -12.84 -10.80 -13.26
C PHE A 66 -12.51 -11.28 -14.68
N ARG A 67 -12.57 -12.59 -14.93
CA ARG A 67 -12.25 -13.22 -16.24
C ARG A 67 -10.87 -12.81 -16.79
N ASP A 68 -9.91 -12.62 -15.90
CA ASP A 68 -8.53 -12.32 -16.23
C ASP A 68 -7.66 -13.59 -16.05
N PRO A 69 -7.16 -14.20 -17.14
CA PRO A 69 -6.33 -15.41 -17.06
C PRO A 69 -5.00 -15.19 -16.33
N GLN A 70 -4.44 -13.99 -16.37
CA GLN A 70 -3.22 -13.67 -15.64
C GLN A 70 -3.50 -13.62 -14.14
N LEU A 71 -4.59 -12.97 -13.74
CA LEU A 71 -5.02 -12.94 -12.34
C LEU A 71 -5.28 -14.34 -11.81
N ASP A 72 -5.99 -15.17 -12.58
CA ASP A 72 -6.31 -16.55 -12.19
C ASP A 72 -5.03 -17.33 -11.90
N ALA A 73 -4.06 -17.28 -12.82
CA ALA A 73 -2.76 -17.95 -12.65
C ALA A 73 -1.99 -17.45 -11.41
N LEU A 74 -2.01 -16.14 -11.14
CA LEU A 74 -1.32 -15.56 -10.00
C LEU A 74 -1.95 -15.99 -8.67
N VAL A 75 -3.29 -16.00 -8.58
CA VAL A 75 -3.99 -16.41 -7.36
C VAL A 75 -3.82 -17.90 -7.10
N GLU A 76 -3.93 -18.75 -8.13
CA GLU A 76 -3.68 -20.19 -8.00
C GLU A 76 -2.25 -20.47 -7.49
N GLN A 77 -1.25 -19.79 -8.06
CA GLN A 77 0.14 -19.89 -7.60
C GLN A 77 0.31 -19.42 -6.15
N ALA A 78 -0.31 -18.31 -5.77
CA ALA A 78 -0.22 -17.78 -4.41
C ALA A 78 -0.83 -18.72 -3.38
N ILE A 79 -1.99 -19.30 -3.67
CA ILE A 79 -2.67 -20.25 -2.77
C ILE A 79 -1.85 -21.54 -2.65
N ALA A 80 -1.39 -22.11 -3.77
CA ALA A 80 -0.62 -23.36 -3.78
C ALA A 80 0.71 -23.25 -3.00
N ASN A 81 1.31 -22.05 -2.97
CA ASN A 81 2.61 -21.81 -2.35
C ASN A 81 2.53 -20.97 -1.07
N SER A 82 1.38 -20.94 -0.39
CA SER A 82 1.21 -20.20 0.87
C SER A 82 1.09 -21.15 2.07
N PRO A 83 2.19 -21.38 2.81
CA PRO A 83 2.17 -22.21 4.01
C PRO A 83 1.22 -21.68 5.08
N THR A 84 1.04 -20.37 5.17
CA THR A 84 0.15 -19.75 6.16
C THR A 84 -1.31 -19.98 5.85
N LEU A 85 -1.69 -20.04 4.56
CA LEU A 85 -3.06 -20.39 4.16
C LEU A 85 -3.36 -21.89 4.34
N ALA A 86 -2.36 -22.76 4.19
CA ALA A 86 -2.52 -24.20 4.41
C ALA A 86 -2.81 -24.58 5.88
N LEU A 87 -2.51 -23.67 6.82
CA LEU A 87 -2.68 -23.87 8.27
C LEU A 87 -3.98 -23.27 8.83
N ALA A 88 -4.77 -22.58 8.00
CA ALA A 88 -5.98 -21.86 8.41
C ALA A 88 -7.20 -22.78 8.60
#